data_AF-A0AAU1AMT0-F1
#
_entry.id   AF-A0AAU1AMT0-F1
#
_cell.length_a   1.000
_cell.length_b   1.000
_cell.length_c   1.000
_cell.angle_alpha   90.00
_cell.angle_beta   90.00
_cell.angle_gamma   90.00
#
_symmetry.space_group_name_H-M   'P 1'
#
loop_
_entity.id
_entity.type
_entity.pdbx_description
1 polymer ?
#
loop_
_entity_poly.entity_id
_entity_poly.type
_entity_poly.pdbx_seq_one_letter_code
_entity_poly.pdbx_strand_id
1 'polypeptide(L)'
;MTTEAVSTDWWVAEDVADVAEWLASRRHSRLWNLVAPEEIAAWAFAEPEPTPLDPAPAAFDGYWRDGLNEQQQAAWALAGWFIRMTVPEAARTAGEHWLLLRHAGRDPFLRLTVGGLETLRIYEAGNGVVLRIASVPVGLALEAGAVRLETWAERGVEANEDALKTLAEAKFVLDCPDIATATWLLSQPSVIAAARMLNAWVSAGSFPFARDYQPEAVARAWLAAESLLDVDAFPADSEDQGFDRPYTTSTVSADLPAQRSFDADAYRAGVSEHDRLCLALIDHLAGLGVRVGAGLHGVPVDLAWRDADGRQFIAEVKSVVGDNEVEQLRLGLGQVLEYRHRLAAHGIDATPVLVVSRCTDRAWPAICGDNHVILLHGQGTSDWTAAPTKGRQPDAYGECQFGEGTRRDH
;
A
#
# COMPACT_ATOMS: atom_id res chain seq x y z
N MET A 1 22.50 3.76 4.08
CA MET A 1 22.49 2.66 3.09
C MET A 1 21.95 3.26 1.82
N THR A 2 22.73 3.23 0.77
CA THR A 2 22.32 3.66 -0.58
C THR A 2 21.08 2.88 -0.97
N THR A 3 19.98 3.59 -1.27
CA THR A 3 18.85 3.02 -2.02
C THR A 3 19.41 2.69 -3.39
N GLU A 4 19.91 1.45 -3.55
CA GLU A 4 20.24 0.93 -4.87
C GLU A 4 18.95 0.94 -5.68
N ALA A 5 18.93 1.72 -6.76
CA ALA A 5 17.92 1.57 -7.78
C ALA A 5 17.89 0.09 -8.16
N VAL A 6 16.72 -0.55 -8.06
CA VAL A 6 16.56 -1.93 -8.53
C VAL A 6 16.97 -1.93 -9.99
N SER A 7 18.08 -2.60 -10.28
CA SER A 7 18.60 -2.70 -11.64
C SER A 7 17.52 -3.28 -12.54
N THR A 8 17.09 -2.51 -13.54
CA THR A 8 16.24 -2.99 -14.64
C THR A 8 17.00 -3.89 -15.61
N ASP A 9 18.33 -3.97 -15.47
CA ASP A 9 19.22 -4.76 -16.32
C ASP A 9 19.26 -6.24 -15.89
N TRP A 10 18.09 -6.85 -15.71
CA TRP A 10 17.95 -8.30 -15.48
C TRP A 10 17.56 -9.07 -16.74
N TRP A 11 17.32 -8.36 -17.86
CA TRP A 11 17.03 -8.95 -19.17
C TRP A 11 17.78 -8.19 -20.28
N VAL A 12 17.99 -8.86 -21.41
CA VAL A 12 18.65 -8.33 -22.61
C VAL A 12 17.73 -8.42 -23.83
N ALA A 13 18.06 -7.69 -24.91
CA ALA A 13 17.24 -7.69 -26.12
C ALA A 13 17.09 -9.08 -26.77
N GLU A 14 18.04 -10.00 -26.54
CA GLU A 14 17.96 -11.39 -26.98
C GLU A 14 16.80 -12.14 -26.29
N ASP A 15 16.56 -11.91 -24.99
CA ASP A 15 15.44 -12.52 -24.25
C ASP A 15 14.08 -12.13 -24.87
N VAL A 16 13.95 -10.87 -25.32
CA VAL A 16 12.72 -10.39 -25.98
C VAL A 16 12.53 -11.08 -27.33
N ALA A 17 13.61 -11.27 -28.10
CA ALA A 17 13.56 -11.96 -29.39
C ALA A 17 13.19 -13.44 -29.21
N ASP A 18 13.72 -14.11 -28.19
CA ASP A 18 13.39 -15.49 -27.86
C ASP A 18 11.91 -15.64 -27.49
N VAL A 19 11.37 -14.71 -26.68
CA VAL A 19 9.93 -14.69 -26.35
C VAL A 19 9.07 -14.42 -27.60
N ALA A 20 9.51 -13.56 -28.52
CA ALA A 20 8.80 -13.30 -29.76
C ALA A 20 8.74 -14.55 -30.67
N GLU A 21 9.87 -15.24 -30.86
CA GLU A 21 9.93 -16.49 -31.63
C GLU A 21 9.03 -17.57 -31.00
N TRP A 22 9.10 -17.68 -29.67
CA TRP A 22 8.28 -18.60 -28.91
C TRP A 22 6.78 -18.31 -29.07
N LEU A 23 6.33 -17.06 -28.93
CA LEU A 23 4.93 -16.67 -29.17
C LEU A 23 4.51 -16.95 -30.62
N ALA A 24 5.36 -16.63 -31.59
CA ALA A 24 5.12 -16.85 -33.01
C ALA A 24 4.98 -18.35 -33.39
N SER A 25 5.51 -19.26 -32.56
CA SER A 25 5.31 -20.71 -32.71
C SER A 25 3.82 -21.10 -32.69
N ARG A 26 2.94 -20.31 -32.06
CA ARG A 26 1.48 -20.48 -32.08
C ARG A 26 0.84 -19.87 -33.32
N ARG A 27 1.18 -20.42 -34.50
CA ARG A 27 0.77 -19.92 -35.84
C ARG A 27 -0.73 -19.76 -36.07
N HIS A 28 -1.58 -20.35 -35.24
CA HIS A 28 -3.04 -20.33 -35.39
C HIS A 28 -3.75 -19.53 -34.30
N SER A 29 -3.03 -18.74 -33.51
CA SER A 29 -3.68 -17.89 -32.53
C SER A 29 -4.55 -16.82 -33.18
N ARG A 30 -5.75 -16.62 -32.64
CA ARG A 30 -6.61 -15.50 -33.03
C ARG A 30 -6.12 -14.16 -32.48
N LEU A 31 -5.30 -14.18 -31.41
CA LEU A 31 -4.70 -12.99 -30.83
C LEU A 31 -3.83 -12.26 -31.86
N TRP A 32 -3.17 -13.00 -32.75
CA TRP A 32 -2.28 -12.46 -33.79
C TRP A 32 -3.01 -11.67 -34.89
N ASN A 33 -4.35 -11.69 -34.92
CA ASN A 33 -5.13 -10.79 -35.77
C ASN A 33 -5.24 -9.37 -35.18
N LEU A 34 -4.93 -9.21 -33.89
CA LEU A 34 -5.07 -7.94 -33.15
C LEU A 34 -3.72 -7.28 -32.91
N VAL A 35 -2.67 -8.07 -32.66
CA VAL A 35 -1.35 -7.62 -32.23
C VAL A 35 -0.27 -8.61 -32.68
N ALA A 36 0.91 -8.12 -33.05
CA ALA A 36 2.00 -8.99 -33.49
C ALA A 36 2.68 -9.69 -32.29
N PRO A 37 3.19 -10.93 -32.44
CA PRO A 37 3.96 -11.61 -31.40
C PRO A 37 5.16 -10.79 -30.87
N GLU A 38 5.84 -10.07 -31.76
CA GLU A 38 6.99 -9.23 -31.43
C GLU A 38 6.58 -8.04 -30.55
N GLU A 39 5.42 -7.44 -30.81
CA GLU A 39 4.88 -6.33 -30.01
C GLU A 39 4.49 -6.81 -28.61
N ILE A 40 3.89 -8.00 -28.49
CA ILE A 40 3.56 -8.60 -27.19
C ILE A 40 4.82 -8.99 -26.41
N ALA A 41 5.84 -9.53 -27.08
CA ALA A 41 7.12 -9.83 -26.43
C ALA A 41 7.76 -8.55 -25.88
N ALA A 42 7.83 -7.48 -26.67
CA ALA A 42 8.34 -6.19 -26.22
C ALA A 42 7.53 -5.64 -25.03
N TRP A 43 6.19 -5.70 -25.12
CA TRP A 43 5.30 -5.27 -24.04
C TRP A 43 5.49 -6.06 -22.73
N ALA A 44 5.80 -7.36 -22.83
CA ALA A 44 6.02 -8.19 -21.64
C ALA A 44 7.18 -7.70 -20.77
N PHE A 45 8.23 -7.14 -21.37
CA PHE A 45 9.43 -6.63 -20.68
C PHE A 45 9.49 -5.10 -20.57
N ALA A 46 8.59 -4.38 -21.25
CA ALA A 46 8.48 -2.93 -21.14
C ALA A 46 8.11 -2.49 -19.71
N GLU A 47 8.35 -1.21 -19.42
CA GLU A 47 7.93 -0.60 -18.16
C GLU A 47 6.43 -0.86 -17.93
N PRO A 48 6.02 -1.28 -16.71
CA PRO A 48 4.64 -1.66 -16.47
C PRO A 48 3.65 -0.49 -16.57
N GLU A 49 2.99 -0.35 -17.72
CA GLU A 49 1.86 0.58 -17.86
C GLU A 49 0.49 -0.16 -17.87
N PRO A 50 -0.54 0.38 -17.21
CA PRO A 50 -1.88 -0.18 -17.25
C PRO A 50 -2.58 0.13 -18.57
N THR A 51 -3.37 -0.82 -19.07
CA THR A 51 -4.32 -0.56 -20.17
C THR A 51 -5.24 0.63 -19.78
N PRO A 52 -5.53 1.59 -20.66
CA PRO A 52 -6.43 2.71 -20.36
C PRO A 52 -7.84 2.27 -19.95
N LEU A 53 -8.56 3.11 -19.19
CA LEU A 53 -9.93 2.82 -18.77
C LEU A 53 -10.93 2.74 -19.92
N ASP A 54 -10.74 3.58 -20.94
CA ASP A 54 -11.59 3.69 -22.12
C ASP A 54 -10.78 3.21 -23.36
N PRO A 55 -11.28 2.22 -24.12
CA PRO A 55 -12.55 1.51 -23.97
C PRO A 55 -12.57 0.52 -22.82
N ALA A 56 -13.70 0.47 -22.10
CA ALA A 56 -13.94 -0.57 -21.11
C ALA A 56 -14.34 -1.90 -21.79
N PRO A 57 -13.92 -3.07 -21.25
CA PRO A 57 -14.27 -4.38 -21.79
C PRO A 57 -15.78 -4.72 -21.73
N ALA A 58 -16.52 -4.05 -20.85
CA ALA A 58 -17.97 -4.16 -20.72
C ALA A 58 -18.53 -2.90 -20.06
N ALA A 59 -19.83 -2.64 -20.27
CA ALA A 59 -20.55 -1.56 -19.61
C ALA A 59 -20.80 -1.90 -18.13
N PHE A 60 -20.81 -0.88 -17.27
CA PHE A 60 -21.17 -1.01 -15.86
C PHE A 60 -22.03 0.18 -15.44
N ASP A 61 -23.26 -0.11 -15.02
CA ASP A 61 -24.18 0.88 -14.49
C ASP A 61 -24.13 0.82 -12.96
N GLY A 62 -23.46 1.79 -12.32
CA GLY A 62 -23.41 1.90 -10.86
C GLY A 62 -22.05 2.36 -10.33
N TYR A 63 -21.93 2.43 -9.01
CA TYR A 63 -20.66 2.71 -8.37
C TYR A 63 -19.98 1.40 -7.98
N TRP A 64 -18.73 1.20 -8.41
CA TRP A 64 -18.08 -0.10 -8.29
C TRP A 64 -17.90 -0.56 -6.84
N ARG A 65 -17.97 0.34 -5.85
CA ARG A 65 -17.85 0.01 -4.41
C ARG A 65 -19.15 -0.47 -3.78
N ASP A 66 -20.29 -0.37 -4.48
CA ASP A 66 -21.61 -0.60 -3.89
C ASP A 66 -21.75 -2.01 -3.29
N GLY A 67 -22.03 -2.09 -1.98
CA GLY A 67 -22.21 -3.36 -1.27
C GLY A 67 -20.93 -4.14 -0.99
N LEU A 68 -19.74 -3.53 -1.12
CA LEU A 68 -18.46 -4.13 -0.77
C LEU A 68 -17.88 -3.49 0.49
N ASN A 69 -17.35 -4.32 1.39
CA ASN A 69 -16.48 -3.86 2.46
C ASN A 69 -15.07 -3.51 1.92
N GLU A 70 -14.19 -2.99 2.77
CA GLU A 70 -12.84 -2.55 2.36
C GLU A 70 -11.98 -3.68 1.78
N GLN A 71 -12.00 -4.87 2.39
CA GLN A 71 -11.24 -6.03 1.91
C GLN A 71 -11.72 -6.48 0.54
N GLN A 72 -13.03 -6.51 0.35
CA GLN A 72 -13.64 -6.78 -0.94
C GLN A 72 -13.22 -5.71 -1.95
N GLN A 73 -13.31 -4.42 -1.61
CA GLN A 73 -12.90 -3.34 -2.49
C GLN A 73 -11.44 -3.50 -2.93
N ALA A 74 -10.53 -3.83 -2.02
CA ALA A 74 -9.14 -4.12 -2.33
C ALA A 74 -8.97 -5.34 -3.25
N ALA A 75 -9.75 -6.41 -3.03
CA ALA A 75 -9.73 -7.60 -3.88
C ALA A 75 -10.17 -7.28 -5.32
N TRP A 76 -11.27 -6.53 -5.46
CA TRP A 76 -11.78 -6.08 -6.75
C TRP A 76 -10.81 -5.14 -7.47
N ALA A 77 -10.18 -4.23 -6.72
CA ALA A 77 -9.17 -3.33 -7.26
C ALA A 77 -7.93 -4.07 -7.74
N LEU A 78 -7.41 -5.02 -6.95
CA LEU A 78 -6.25 -5.83 -7.33
C LEU A 78 -6.56 -6.70 -8.57
N ALA A 79 -7.76 -7.28 -8.63
CA ALA A 79 -8.19 -8.04 -9.81
C ALA A 79 -8.18 -7.19 -11.08
N GLY A 80 -8.79 -5.99 -11.02
CA GLY A 80 -8.83 -5.06 -12.14
C GLY A 80 -7.44 -4.56 -12.56
N TRP A 81 -6.63 -4.19 -11.57
CA TRP A 81 -5.25 -3.75 -11.78
C TRP A 81 -4.46 -4.85 -12.49
N PHE A 82 -4.49 -6.08 -11.97
CA PHE A 82 -3.77 -7.20 -12.55
C PHE A 82 -4.21 -7.47 -13.98
N ILE A 83 -5.51 -7.42 -14.28
CA ILE A 83 -6.02 -7.56 -15.65
C ILE A 83 -5.41 -6.49 -16.57
N ARG A 84 -5.49 -5.21 -16.17
CA ARG A 84 -5.02 -4.07 -16.99
C ARG A 84 -3.51 -4.07 -17.19
N MET A 85 -2.77 -4.63 -16.24
CA MET A 85 -1.31 -4.69 -16.27
C MET A 85 -0.78 -5.89 -17.01
N THR A 86 -1.50 -7.02 -17.01
CA THR A 86 -0.91 -8.32 -17.38
C THR A 86 -1.64 -9.06 -18.48
N VAL A 87 -2.82 -8.63 -18.92
CA VAL A 87 -3.57 -9.30 -19.99
C VAL A 87 -3.36 -8.55 -21.32
N PRO A 88 -2.93 -9.22 -22.40
CA PRO A 88 -2.71 -8.56 -23.69
C PRO A 88 -4.04 -8.12 -24.30
N GLU A 89 -4.10 -6.89 -24.82
CA GLU A 89 -5.31 -6.32 -25.45
C GLU A 89 -6.56 -6.50 -24.56
N ALA A 90 -6.41 -6.33 -23.24
CA ALA A 90 -7.41 -6.79 -22.26
C ALA A 90 -8.83 -6.30 -22.56
N ALA A 91 -9.00 -5.01 -22.86
CA ALA A 91 -10.30 -4.42 -23.18
C ALA A 91 -10.97 -5.08 -24.40
N ARG A 92 -10.20 -5.44 -25.43
CA ARG A 92 -10.71 -5.95 -26.71
C ARG A 92 -10.94 -7.46 -26.72
N THR A 93 -10.30 -8.18 -25.80
CA THR A 93 -10.27 -9.65 -25.79
C THR A 93 -11.09 -10.28 -24.67
N ALA A 94 -11.81 -9.47 -23.87
CA ALA A 94 -12.65 -9.93 -22.76
C ALA A 94 -13.77 -10.86 -23.25
N GLY A 95 -13.92 -12.01 -22.61
CA GLY A 95 -14.89 -13.06 -22.98
C GLY A 95 -14.43 -13.94 -24.15
N GLU A 96 -13.37 -13.57 -24.87
CA GLU A 96 -12.83 -14.34 -26.00
C GLU A 96 -11.48 -15.01 -25.70
N HIS A 97 -10.61 -14.32 -24.96
CA HIS A 97 -9.29 -14.83 -24.55
C HIS A 97 -9.13 -14.88 -23.04
N TRP A 98 -9.97 -14.19 -22.29
CA TRP A 98 -9.93 -14.20 -20.84
C TRP A 98 -11.29 -13.91 -20.23
N LEU A 99 -11.48 -14.26 -18.96
CA LEU A 99 -12.68 -13.92 -18.19
C LEU A 99 -12.33 -13.70 -16.71
N LEU A 100 -13.11 -12.86 -16.05
CA LEU A 100 -13.13 -12.75 -14.60
C LEU A 100 -14.44 -13.34 -14.09
N LEU A 101 -14.33 -14.23 -13.11
CA LEU A 101 -15.46 -14.87 -12.45
C LEU A 101 -15.48 -14.50 -10.97
N ARG A 102 -16.66 -14.15 -10.46
CA ARG A 102 -16.91 -14.08 -9.03
C ARG A 102 -17.58 -15.37 -8.57
N HIS A 103 -17.01 -16.03 -7.58
CA HIS A 103 -17.63 -17.14 -6.87
C HIS A 103 -18.19 -16.63 -5.54
N ALA A 104 -19.50 -16.64 -5.35
CA ALA A 104 -20.18 -16.11 -4.16
C ALA A 104 -20.48 -17.20 -3.09
N GLY A 105 -19.67 -18.25 -3.04
CA GLY A 105 -19.84 -19.36 -2.11
C GLY A 105 -19.53 -19.01 -0.65
N ARG A 106 -19.33 -20.03 0.19
CA ARG A 106 -18.95 -19.86 1.60
C ARG A 106 -17.67 -19.03 1.77
N ASP A 107 -16.71 -19.26 0.88
CA ASP A 107 -15.46 -18.51 0.80
C ASP A 107 -15.45 -17.79 -0.56
N PRO A 108 -15.94 -16.54 -0.63
CA PRO A 108 -16.07 -15.85 -1.90
C PRO A 108 -14.69 -15.49 -2.48
N PHE A 109 -14.53 -15.63 -3.78
CA PHE A 109 -13.28 -15.31 -4.47
C PHE A 109 -13.52 -14.81 -5.90
N LEU A 110 -12.56 -14.02 -6.37
CA LEU A 110 -12.40 -13.62 -7.76
C LEU A 110 -11.40 -14.54 -8.44
N ARG A 111 -11.72 -14.98 -9.65
CA ARG A 111 -10.88 -15.85 -10.47
C ARG A 111 -10.73 -15.30 -11.87
N LEU A 112 -9.50 -14.95 -12.22
CA LEU A 112 -9.12 -14.61 -13.58
C LEU A 112 -8.63 -15.86 -14.30
N THR A 113 -9.25 -16.16 -15.43
CA THR A 113 -8.81 -17.20 -16.35
C THR A 113 -8.39 -16.55 -17.66
N VAL A 114 -7.16 -16.82 -18.10
CA VAL A 114 -6.61 -16.36 -19.37
C VAL A 114 -6.30 -17.60 -20.23
N GLY A 115 -6.83 -17.65 -21.44
CA GLY A 115 -6.83 -18.86 -22.25
C GLY A 115 -7.51 -20.02 -21.51
N GLY A 116 -6.76 -21.10 -21.32
CA GLY A 116 -7.19 -22.27 -20.55
C GLY A 116 -6.71 -22.31 -19.10
N LEU A 117 -6.07 -21.25 -18.58
CA LEU A 117 -5.39 -21.26 -17.28
C LEU A 117 -5.97 -20.24 -16.32
N GLU A 118 -6.20 -20.65 -15.08
CA GLU A 118 -6.42 -19.71 -13.99
C GLU A 118 -5.09 -19.03 -13.62
N THR A 119 -4.97 -17.72 -13.85
CA THR A 119 -3.70 -17.00 -13.63
C THR A 119 -3.71 -16.19 -12.34
N LEU A 120 -4.90 -15.85 -11.82
CA LEU A 120 -5.08 -15.15 -10.57
C LEU A 120 -6.33 -15.67 -9.84
N ARG A 121 -6.20 -15.87 -8.54
CA ARG A 121 -7.31 -16.06 -7.60
C ARG A 121 -7.13 -15.15 -6.40
N ILE A 122 -8.18 -14.41 -6.03
CA ILE A 122 -8.17 -13.52 -4.86
C ILE A 122 -9.36 -13.87 -3.99
N TYR A 123 -9.13 -14.20 -2.72
CA TYR A 123 -10.21 -14.37 -1.76
C TYR A 123 -10.75 -12.99 -1.33
N GLU A 124 -12.07 -12.82 -1.41
CA GLU A 124 -12.73 -11.54 -1.11
C GLU A 124 -12.63 -11.15 0.39
N ALA A 125 -12.28 -12.11 1.26
CA ALA A 125 -11.96 -11.85 2.66
C ALA A 125 -10.52 -11.31 2.87
N GLY A 126 -9.74 -11.16 1.81
CA GLY A 126 -8.37 -10.63 1.87
C GLY A 126 -7.33 -11.57 2.46
N ASN A 127 -7.71 -12.82 2.77
CA ASN A 127 -6.88 -13.83 3.43
C ASN A 127 -6.12 -14.75 2.47
N GLY A 128 -5.89 -14.29 1.23
CA GLY A 128 -5.06 -15.02 0.29
C GLY A 128 -5.18 -14.53 -1.15
N VAL A 129 -4.05 -14.56 -1.84
CA VAL A 129 -3.96 -14.36 -3.29
C VAL A 129 -3.08 -15.44 -3.89
N VAL A 130 -3.55 -16.10 -4.93
CA VAL A 130 -2.78 -17.09 -5.67
C VAL A 130 -2.50 -16.54 -7.06
N LEU A 131 -1.22 -16.46 -7.42
CA LEU A 131 -0.75 -16.02 -8.73
C LEU A 131 -0.09 -17.18 -9.46
N ARG A 132 -0.28 -17.26 -10.77
CA ARG A 132 0.58 -18.07 -11.64
C ARG A 132 1.38 -17.15 -12.53
N ILE A 133 2.69 -17.40 -12.61
CA ILE A 133 3.62 -16.60 -13.41
C ILE A 133 4.63 -17.50 -14.14
N ALA A 134 5.17 -17.04 -15.26
CA ALA A 134 6.24 -17.74 -15.95
C ALA A 134 7.51 -17.78 -15.09
N SER A 135 8.26 -18.88 -15.14
CA SER A 135 9.49 -19.00 -14.34
C SER A 135 10.66 -18.20 -14.91
N VAL A 136 10.72 -18.01 -16.24
CA VAL A 136 11.89 -17.45 -16.93
C VAL A 136 12.26 -16.04 -16.45
N PRO A 137 11.36 -15.04 -16.39
CA PRO A 137 11.77 -13.69 -15.97
C PRO A 137 12.20 -13.63 -14.50
N VAL A 138 11.61 -14.48 -13.65
CA VAL A 138 12.04 -14.61 -12.25
C VAL A 138 13.42 -15.27 -12.16
N GLY A 139 13.67 -16.31 -12.95
CA GLY A 139 14.97 -16.98 -13.03
C GLY A 139 16.09 -16.01 -13.42
N LEU A 140 15.90 -15.25 -14.50
CA LEU A 140 16.84 -14.21 -14.94
C LEU A 140 17.09 -13.17 -13.84
N ALA A 141 16.03 -12.70 -13.18
CA ALA A 141 16.14 -11.74 -12.08
C ALA A 141 16.84 -12.32 -10.83
N LEU A 142 16.69 -13.61 -10.55
CA LEU A 142 17.42 -14.30 -9.47
C LEU A 142 18.90 -14.42 -9.80
N GLU A 143 19.25 -14.81 -11.04
CA GLU A 143 20.64 -14.92 -11.50
C GLU A 143 21.34 -13.55 -11.49
N ALA A 144 20.62 -12.48 -11.86
CA ALA A 144 21.10 -11.10 -11.79
C ALA A 144 21.12 -10.52 -10.36
N GLY A 145 20.56 -11.22 -9.36
CA GLY A 145 20.44 -10.74 -7.99
C GLY A 145 19.42 -9.60 -7.78
N ALA A 146 18.58 -9.31 -8.78
CA ALA A 146 17.51 -8.32 -8.72
C ALA A 146 16.32 -8.79 -7.85
N VAL A 147 16.17 -10.11 -7.67
CA VAL A 147 15.17 -10.73 -6.79
C VAL A 147 15.88 -11.69 -5.83
N ARG A 148 15.31 -11.86 -4.63
CA ARG A 148 15.74 -12.85 -3.64
C ARG A 148 14.53 -13.59 -3.08
N LEU A 149 14.53 -14.91 -3.20
CA LEU A 149 13.43 -15.76 -2.70
C LEU A 149 13.32 -15.71 -1.17
N GLU A 150 14.41 -15.42 -0.46
CA GLU A 150 14.36 -15.24 1.00
C GLU A 150 13.46 -14.06 1.37
N THR A 151 13.53 -12.95 0.63
CA THR A 151 12.67 -11.77 0.85
C THR A 151 11.19 -12.09 0.63
N TRP A 152 10.90 -13.00 -0.31
CA TRP A 152 9.54 -13.48 -0.56
C TRP A 152 9.05 -14.31 0.63
N ALA A 153 9.86 -15.26 1.10
CA ALA A 153 9.54 -16.10 2.25
C ALA A 153 9.39 -15.31 3.56
N GLU A 154 10.22 -14.29 3.79
CA GLU A 154 10.12 -13.39 4.95
C GLU A 154 8.78 -12.64 5.01
N ARG A 155 8.15 -12.43 3.85
CA ARG A 155 6.80 -11.85 3.72
C ARG A 155 5.70 -12.90 3.63
N GLY A 156 6.03 -14.17 3.81
CA GLY A 156 5.08 -15.28 3.79
C GLY A 156 4.62 -15.70 2.39
N VAL A 157 5.31 -15.28 1.32
CA VAL A 157 5.04 -15.76 -0.04
C VAL A 157 5.61 -17.16 -0.19
N GLU A 158 4.75 -18.13 -0.50
CA GLU A 158 5.17 -19.49 -0.84
C GLU A 158 5.27 -19.60 -2.37
N ALA A 159 6.47 -19.94 -2.88
CA ALA A 159 6.71 -20.13 -4.30
C ALA A 159 6.91 -21.61 -4.62
N ASN A 160 6.00 -22.18 -5.41
CA ASN A 160 5.99 -23.59 -5.78
C ASN A 160 6.04 -23.76 -7.29
N GLU A 161 6.73 -24.77 -7.80
CA GLU A 161 6.64 -25.13 -9.22
C GLU A 161 5.23 -25.64 -9.54
N ASP A 162 4.60 -25.10 -10.60
CA ASP A 162 3.26 -25.53 -10.97
C ASP A 162 3.30 -26.88 -11.69
N ALA A 163 2.81 -27.91 -10.99
CA ALA A 163 2.71 -29.28 -11.50
C ALA A 163 1.74 -29.45 -12.69
N LEU A 164 0.91 -28.44 -13.03
CA LEU A 164 0.01 -28.49 -14.18
C LEU A 164 0.83 -28.44 -15.48
N LYS A 165 1.14 -29.59 -16.07
CA LYS A 165 1.88 -29.72 -17.35
C LYS A 165 1.12 -29.23 -18.59
N THR A 166 0.00 -28.54 -18.42
CA THR A 166 -0.97 -28.23 -19.47
C THR A 166 -0.47 -27.23 -20.52
N LEU A 167 0.72 -26.63 -20.36
CA LEU A 167 1.17 -25.50 -21.19
C LEU A 167 2.64 -25.53 -21.64
N ALA A 168 3.33 -26.68 -21.52
CA ALA A 168 4.73 -26.90 -21.90
C ALA A 168 5.80 -26.05 -21.19
N GLU A 169 5.42 -24.99 -20.48
CA GLU A 169 6.36 -24.10 -19.79
C GLU A 169 6.46 -24.34 -18.28
N ALA A 170 7.66 -24.08 -17.75
CA ALA A 170 7.93 -23.96 -16.33
C ALA A 170 7.33 -22.66 -15.79
N LYS A 171 6.56 -22.76 -14.72
CA LYS A 171 5.82 -21.66 -14.09
C LYS A 171 5.80 -21.87 -12.59
N PHE A 172 5.68 -20.77 -11.88
CA PHE A 172 5.47 -20.77 -10.44
C PHE A 172 3.99 -20.55 -10.10
N VAL A 173 3.55 -21.21 -9.05
CA VAL A 173 2.39 -20.79 -8.26
C VAL A 173 2.94 -20.04 -7.05
N LEU A 174 2.45 -18.82 -6.85
CA LEU A 174 2.80 -17.97 -5.73
C LEU A 174 1.58 -17.81 -4.85
N ASP A 175 1.65 -18.32 -3.62
CA ASP A 175 0.62 -18.16 -2.61
C ASP A 175 1.03 -16.99 -1.69
N CYS A 176 0.28 -15.90 -1.76
CA CYS A 176 0.45 -14.73 -0.91
C CYS A 176 -0.58 -14.77 0.23
N PRO A 177 -0.18 -14.43 1.48
CA PRO A 177 -1.05 -14.52 2.65
C PRO A 177 -2.17 -13.47 2.65
N ASP A 178 -1.95 -12.34 1.96
CA ASP A 178 -2.90 -11.24 1.88
C ASP A 178 -2.72 -10.40 0.61
N ILE A 179 -3.65 -9.46 0.40
CA ILE A 179 -3.67 -8.55 -0.75
C ILE A 179 -2.45 -7.62 -0.73
N ALA A 180 -2.02 -7.12 0.43
CA ALA A 180 -0.90 -6.18 0.53
C ALA A 180 0.42 -6.83 0.10
N THR A 181 0.63 -8.09 0.48
CA THR A 181 1.79 -8.89 0.08
C THR A 181 1.76 -9.17 -1.41
N ALA A 182 0.58 -9.49 -1.97
CA ALA A 182 0.43 -9.66 -3.41
C ALA A 182 0.72 -8.37 -4.19
N THR A 183 0.24 -7.22 -3.73
CA THR A 183 0.52 -5.91 -4.34
C THR A 183 2.02 -5.59 -4.30
N TRP A 184 2.70 -5.83 -3.18
CA TRP A 184 4.16 -5.67 -3.09
C TRP A 184 4.92 -6.62 -4.02
N LEU A 185 4.46 -7.87 -4.14
CA LEU A 185 5.09 -8.84 -5.03
C LEU A 185 4.94 -8.41 -6.50
N LEU A 186 3.75 -7.93 -6.86
CA LEU A 186 3.42 -7.41 -8.19
C LEU A 186 4.04 -6.03 -8.49
N SER A 187 4.64 -5.34 -7.52
CA SER A 187 5.40 -4.12 -7.80
C SER A 187 6.83 -4.42 -8.27
N GLN A 188 7.25 -5.70 -8.26
CA GLN A 188 8.55 -6.12 -8.78
C GLN A 188 8.48 -6.29 -10.32
N PRO A 189 9.34 -5.62 -11.11
CA PRO A 189 9.27 -5.67 -12.57
C PRO A 189 9.33 -7.08 -13.17
N SER A 190 10.17 -7.95 -12.59
CA SER A 190 10.33 -9.34 -13.04
C SER A 190 9.08 -10.19 -12.80
N VAL A 191 8.33 -9.92 -11.72
CA VAL A 191 7.06 -10.61 -11.43
C VAL A 191 5.99 -10.18 -12.43
N ILE A 192 5.92 -8.90 -12.78
CA ILE A 192 4.98 -8.41 -13.80
C ILE A 192 5.34 -8.94 -15.17
N ALA A 193 6.61 -8.92 -15.54
CA ALA A 193 7.06 -9.51 -16.80
C ALA A 193 6.72 -11.00 -16.88
N ALA A 194 6.92 -11.75 -15.78
CA ALA A 194 6.54 -13.15 -15.67
C ALA A 194 5.03 -13.38 -15.80
N ALA A 195 4.20 -12.51 -15.23
CA ALA A 195 2.75 -12.56 -15.39
C ALA A 195 2.30 -12.22 -16.82
N ARG A 196 2.85 -11.15 -17.42
CA ARG A 196 2.61 -10.74 -18.82
C ARG A 196 2.99 -11.84 -19.80
N MET A 197 4.19 -12.41 -19.66
CA MET A 197 4.69 -13.50 -20.50
C MET A 197 3.78 -14.73 -20.42
N LEU A 198 3.37 -15.15 -19.21
CA LEU A 198 2.46 -16.27 -19.06
C LEU A 198 1.11 -15.98 -19.72
N ASN A 199 0.50 -14.82 -19.43
CA ASN A 199 -0.79 -14.42 -19.96
C ASN A 199 -0.79 -14.29 -21.49
N ALA A 200 0.29 -13.78 -22.08
CA ALA A 200 0.49 -13.73 -23.53
C ALA A 200 0.41 -15.13 -24.15
N TRP A 201 1.16 -16.07 -23.59
CA TRP A 201 1.19 -17.45 -24.09
C TRP A 201 -0.14 -18.16 -23.98
N VAL A 202 -0.81 -18.05 -22.83
CA VAL A 202 -2.08 -18.73 -22.63
C VAL A 202 -3.20 -18.08 -23.43
N SER A 203 -3.19 -16.74 -23.57
CA SER A 203 -4.12 -16.00 -24.46
C SER A 203 -3.97 -16.40 -25.92
N ALA A 204 -2.75 -16.78 -26.32
CA ALA A 204 -2.50 -17.23 -27.67
C ALA A 204 -3.09 -18.63 -27.97
N GLY A 205 -3.56 -19.36 -26.96
CA GLY A 205 -4.19 -20.68 -27.09
C GLY A 205 -5.69 -20.66 -27.34
N SER A 206 -6.29 -21.86 -27.30
CA SER A 206 -7.75 -22.03 -27.38
C SER A 206 -8.43 -21.59 -26.09
N PHE A 207 -9.57 -20.91 -26.21
CA PHE A 207 -10.38 -20.45 -25.07
C PHE A 207 -11.73 -21.19 -25.03
N PRO A 208 -11.92 -22.18 -24.14
CA PRO A 208 -13.13 -23.00 -24.15
C PRO A 208 -14.27 -22.47 -23.25
N PHE A 209 -14.09 -21.34 -22.55
CA PHE A 209 -14.94 -20.95 -21.41
C PHE A 209 -15.83 -19.72 -21.62
N ALA A 210 -16.17 -19.36 -22.87
CA ALA A 210 -17.02 -18.18 -23.15
C ALA A 210 -18.39 -18.18 -22.42
N ARG A 211 -18.91 -19.35 -22.03
CA ARG A 211 -20.20 -19.49 -21.34
C ARG A 211 -20.20 -18.98 -19.90
N ASP A 212 -19.04 -18.90 -19.27
CA ASP A 212 -18.88 -18.46 -17.89
C ASP A 212 -18.49 -16.98 -17.79
N TYR A 213 -18.55 -16.24 -18.91
CA TYR A 213 -18.19 -14.83 -18.93
C TYR A 213 -19.20 -13.98 -18.12
N GLN A 214 -18.70 -13.24 -17.13
CA GLN A 214 -19.48 -12.31 -16.30
C GLN A 214 -19.07 -10.85 -16.64
N PRO A 215 -19.71 -10.21 -17.63
CA PRO A 215 -19.32 -8.86 -18.07
C PRO A 215 -19.41 -7.81 -16.96
N GLU A 216 -20.40 -7.93 -16.07
CA GLU A 216 -20.54 -7.00 -14.92
C GLU A 216 -19.36 -7.11 -13.94
N ALA A 217 -18.88 -8.33 -13.66
CA ALA A 217 -17.72 -8.52 -12.79
C ALA A 217 -16.47 -7.93 -13.46
N VAL A 218 -16.30 -8.18 -14.76
CA VAL A 218 -15.18 -7.61 -15.52
C VAL A 218 -15.21 -6.08 -15.49
N ALA A 219 -16.33 -5.45 -15.81
CA ALA A 219 -16.45 -4.00 -15.83
C ALA A 219 -16.28 -3.37 -14.44
N ARG A 220 -16.82 -4.02 -13.39
CA ARG A 220 -16.65 -3.59 -12.00
C ARG A 220 -15.18 -3.62 -11.57
N ALA A 221 -14.49 -4.73 -11.81
CA ALA A 221 -13.06 -4.84 -11.49
C ALA A 221 -12.24 -3.83 -12.29
N TRP A 222 -12.54 -3.67 -13.58
CA TRP A 222 -11.87 -2.70 -14.47
C TRP A 222 -11.89 -1.27 -13.90
N LEU A 223 -13.04 -0.81 -13.41
CA LEU A 223 -13.19 0.48 -12.76
C LEU A 223 -12.50 0.52 -11.38
N ALA A 224 -12.58 -0.57 -10.61
CA ALA A 224 -11.96 -0.68 -9.30
C ALA A 224 -10.43 -0.52 -9.36
N ALA A 225 -9.82 -0.94 -10.47
CA ALA A 225 -8.37 -0.84 -10.72
C ALA A 225 -7.81 0.56 -10.50
N GLU A 226 -8.59 1.61 -10.78
CA GLU A 226 -8.16 3.00 -10.56
C GLU A 226 -7.77 3.25 -9.13
N SER A 227 -8.43 2.62 -8.14
CA SER A 227 -8.04 2.82 -6.73
C SER A 227 -6.64 2.29 -6.39
N LEU A 228 -6.02 1.49 -7.27
CA LEU A 228 -4.63 1.06 -7.19
C LEU A 228 -3.72 1.70 -8.26
N LEU A 229 -4.28 2.40 -9.24
CA LEU A 229 -3.52 3.11 -10.29
C LEU A 229 -3.43 4.61 -10.04
N ASP A 230 -4.35 5.16 -9.23
CA ASP A 230 -4.18 6.44 -8.54
C ASP A 230 -2.99 6.40 -7.55
N VAL A 231 -2.20 5.31 -7.56
CA VAL A 231 -0.93 5.17 -6.86
C VAL A 231 0.24 5.79 -7.67
N ASP A 232 -0.02 6.26 -8.90
CA ASP A 232 0.78 7.35 -9.52
C ASP A 232 0.54 8.71 -8.83
N ALA A 233 -0.41 8.76 -7.88
CA ALA A 233 -0.37 9.67 -6.75
C ALA A 233 0.07 8.90 -5.47
N PHE A 234 1.36 8.54 -5.38
CA PHE A 234 2.09 9.26 -4.34
C PHE A 234 2.00 10.71 -4.77
N PRO A 235 1.16 11.55 -4.16
CA PRO A 235 1.01 12.87 -4.71
C PRO A 235 2.40 13.51 -4.60
N ALA A 236 2.96 13.86 -5.76
CA ALA A 236 3.92 14.95 -5.87
C ALA A 236 3.31 16.26 -5.33
N ASP A 237 2.01 16.26 -4.98
CA ASP A 237 1.29 17.27 -4.19
C ASP A 237 1.17 16.93 -2.68
N SER A 238 1.86 15.92 -2.13
CA SER A 238 1.98 15.72 -0.67
C SER A 238 2.86 16.79 -0.01
N GLU A 239 3.52 17.64 -0.79
CA GLU A 239 4.20 18.81 -0.26
C GLU A 239 3.24 19.74 0.51
N ASP A 240 1.93 19.69 0.29
CA ASP A 240 0.98 20.65 0.87
C ASP A 240 -0.01 20.08 1.92
N GLN A 241 0.00 18.76 2.19
CA GLN A 241 -0.91 18.15 3.18
C GLN A 241 -0.21 17.67 4.46
N GLY A 242 1.04 17.23 4.37
CA GLY A 242 1.83 16.82 5.53
C GLY A 242 1.52 15.43 6.11
N PHE A 243 0.85 14.53 5.37
CA PHE A 243 0.58 13.13 5.74
C PHE A 243 0.26 12.27 4.50
N ASP A 244 0.37 10.94 4.63
CA ASP A 244 0.17 9.99 3.51
C ASP A 244 -1.30 9.64 3.26
N ARG A 245 -2.11 9.53 4.33
CA ARG A 245 -3.51 9.10 4.24
C ARG A 245 -4.37 9.74 5.34
N PRO A 246 -5.69 9.85 5.17
CA PRO A 246 -6.59 10.23 6.25
C PRO A 246 -6.47 9.26 7.44
N TYR A 247 -6.71 9.76 8.66
CA TYR A 247 -6.78 8.90 9.85
C TYR A 247 -8.05 8.04 9.82
N THR A 248 -7.90 6.74 10.08
CA THR A 248 -9.02 5.78 10.18
C THR A 248 -9.07 5.21 11.59
N THR A 249 -10.27 5.19 12.19
CA THR A 249 -10.44 4.71 13.56
C THR A 249 -10.09 3.24 13.72
N SER A 250 -9.29 2.92 14.74
CA SER A 250 -8.88 1.54 15.01
C SER A 250 -10.03 0.75 15.66
N THR A 251 -10.60 -0.22 14.95
CA THR A 251 -11.60 -1.15 15.50
C THR A 251 -10.93 -2.41 16.04
N VAL A 252 -11.19 -2.77 17.30
CA VAL A 252 -10.66 -4.01 17.89
C VAL A 252 -11.48 -5.20 17.39
N SER A 253 -10.82 -6.16 16.73
CA SER A 253 -11.43 -7.45 16.39
C SER A 253 -11.94 -8.19 17.63
N ALA A 254 -13.07 -8.88 17.51
CA ALA A 254 -13.61 -9.74 18.58
C ALA A 254 -12.66 -10.92 18.91
N ASP A 255 -11.85 -11.35 17.95
CA ASP A 255 -10.87 -12.41 18.10
C ASP A 255 -9.47 -11.81 18.31
N LEU A 256 -9.01 -11.81 19.56
CA LEU A 256 -7.65 -11.39 19.92
C LEU A 256 -6.67 -12.55 19.72
N PRO A 257 -5.46 -12.30 19.18
CA PRO A 257 -4.40 -13.31 19.10
C PRO A 257 -4.13 -13.91 20.48
N ALA A 258 -3.89 -15.23 20.57
CA ALA A 258 -3.66 -15.95 21.83
C ALA A 258 -2.53 -15.33 22.69
N GLN A 259 -1.56 -14.67 22.06
CA GLN A 259 -0.44 -13.99 22.72
C GLN A 259 -0.82 -12.66 23.41
N ARG A 260 -1.98 -12.08 23.06
CA ARG A 260 -2.57 -10.86 23.67
C ARG A 260 -3.82 -11.18 24.52
N SER A 261 -4.17 -12.46 24.69
CA SER A 261 -5.40 -12.86 25.41
C SER A 261 -5.28 -12.86 26.94
N PHE A 262 -4.13 -12.48 27.52
CA PHE A 262 -3.95 -12.48 28.97
C PHE A 262 -4.72 -11.36 29.68
N ASP A 263 -5.05 -10.27 28.99
CA ASP A 263 -5.99 -9.25 29.46
C ASP A 263 -6.66 -8.53 28.27
N ALA A 264 -7.69 -9.16 27.72
CA ALA A 264 -8.44 -8.67 26.57
C ALA A 264 -9.14 -7.32 26.83
N ASP A 265 -9.53 -7.06 28.08
CA ASP A 265 -10.22 -5.82 28.45
C ASP A 265 -9.23 -4.67 28.58
N ALA A 266 -8.06 -4.88 29.17
CA ALA A 266 -7.00 -3.88 29.17
C ALA A 266 -6.52 -3.55 27.75
N TYR A 267 -6.43 -4.55 26.86
CA TYR A 267 -6.08 -4.31 25.46
C TYR A 267 -7.16 -3.50 24.72
N ARG A 268 -8.44 -3.87 24.86
CA ARG A 268 -9.55 -3.11 24.29
C ARG A 268 -9.58 -1.67 24.81
N ALA A 269 -9.42 -1.49 26.12
CA ALA A 269 -9.35 -0.18 26.75
C ALA A 269 -8.18 0.64 26.19
N GLY A 270 -7.01 0.03 25.99
CA GLY A 270 -5.85 0.68 25.37
C GLY A 270 -6.12 1.15 23.94
N VAL A 271 -6.69 0.30 23.08
CA VAL A 271 -7.00 0.69 21.69
C VAL A 271 -8.08 1.79 21.66
N SER A 272 -9.13 1.68 22.47
CA SER A 272 -10.15 2.73 22.55
C SER A 272 -9.60 4.04 23.09
N GLU A 273 -8.68 4.00 24.07
CA GLU A 273 -8.04 5.22 24.58
C GLU A 273 -7.10 5.83 23.54
N HIS A 274 -6.31 5.03 22.83
CA HIS A 274 -5.45 5.47 21.74
C HIS A 274 -6.27 6.18 20.65
N ASP A 275 -7.34 5.54 20.17
CA ASP A 275 -8.19 6.10 19.11
C ASP A 275 -8.83 7.43 19.55
N ARG A 276 -9.30 7.48 20.80
CA ARG A 276 -9.86 8.69 21.40
C ARG A 276 -8.82 9.83 21.49
N LEU A 277 -7.56 9.54 21.83
CA LEU A 277 -6.49 10.54 21.84
C LEU A 277 -6.17 11.05 20.44
N CYS A 278 -6.12 10.16 19.45
CA CYS A 278 -5.90 10.54 18.05
C CYS A 278 -6.99 11.48 17.56
N LEU A 279 -8.26 11.10 17.75
CA LEU A 279 -9.41 11.93 17.38
C LEU A 279 -9.42 13.27 18.13
N ALA A 280 -9.10 13.29 19.42
CA ALA A 280 -9.03 14.53 20.19
C ALA A 280 -7.96 15.50 19.67
N LEU A 281 -6.81 14.99 19.21
CA LEU A 281 -5.77 15.82 18.59
C LEU A 281 -6.17 16.28 17.19
N ILE A 282 -6.79 15.42 16.38
CA ILE A 282 -7.33 15.75 15.06
C ILE A 282 -8.37 16.87 15.19
N ASP A 283 -9.33 16.74 16.10
CA ASP A 283 -10.39 17.73 16.33
C ASP A 283 -9.80 19.07 16.80
N HIS A 284 -8.80 19.04 17.69
CA HIS A 284 -8.12 20.25 18.15
C HIS A 284 -7.43 21.00 17.00
N LEU A 285 -6.66 20.29 16.19
CA LEU A 285 -5.92 20.85 15.06
C LEU A 285 -6.85 21.29 13.93
N ALA A 286 -7.93 20.55 13.66
CA ALA A 286 -8.97 20.94 12.71
C ALA A 286 -9.65 22.26 13.13
N GLY A 287 -9.87 22.48 14.42
CA GLY A 287 -10.35 23.76 14.95
C GLY A 287 -9.42 24.95 14.68
N LEU A 288 -8.14 24.68 14.42
CA LEU A 288 -7.12 25.67 14.02
C LEU A 288 -6.92 25.75 12.50
N GLY A 289 -7.74 25.04 11.72
CA GLY A 289 -7.62 24.95 10.26
C GLY A 289 -6.48 24.04 9.78
N VAL A 290 -5.88 23.25 10.67
CA VAL A 290 -4.80 22.31 10.35
C VAL A 290 -5.40 20.96 10.00
N ARG A 291 -5.02 20.42 8.83
CA ARG A 291 -5.39 19.06 8.43
C ARG A 291 -4.41 18.05 9.03
N VAL A 292 -4.94 16.93 9.51
CA VAL A 292 -4.16 15.88 10.16
C VAL A 292 -4.54 14.54 9.52
N GLY A 293 -3.56 13.69 9.29
CA GLY A 293 -3.75 12.33 8.81
C GLY A 293 -2.75 11.38 9.43
N ALA A 294 -2.62 10.18 8.87
CA ALA A 294 -1.75 9.11 9.35
C ALA A 294 -0.68 8.78 8.30
N GLY A 295 0.46 8.28 8.76
CA GLY A 295 1.61 7.95 7.91
C GLY A 295 2.30 9.18 7.31
N LEU A 296 3.59 9.04 7.01
CA LEU A 296 4.35 10.04 6.28
C LEU A 296 5.51 9.38 5.52
N HIS A 297 5.53 9.50 4.18
CA HIS A 297 6.51 8.88 3.29
C HIS A 297 6.78 7.39 3.59
N GLY A 298 5.72 6.63 3.84
CA GLY A 298 5.81 5.20 4.15
C GLY A 298 6.28 4.90 5.58
N VAL A 299 6.55 5.92 6.41
CA VAL A 299 6.82 5.76 7.84
C VAL A 299 5.48 5.66 8.60
N PRO A 300 5.28 4.62 9.43
CA PRO A 300 3.99 4.35 10.07
C PRO A 300 3.78 5.20 11.33
N VAL A 301 3.84 6.52 11.19
CA VAL A 301 3.48 7.47 12.27
C VAL A 301 1.97 7.42 12.51
N ASP A 302 1.56 7.50 13.77
CA ASP A 302 0.13 7.49 14.14
C ASP A 302 -0.59 8.70 13.54
N LEU A 303 0.02 9.89 13.69
CA LEU A 303 -0.47 11.13 13.09
C LEU A 303 0.66 11.96 12.47
N ALA A 304 0.34 12.69 11.41
CA ALA A 304 1.21 13.67 10.78
C ALA A 304 0.40 14.87 10.28
N TRP A 305 1.02 16.04 10.30
CA TRP A 305 0.44 17.30 9.80
C TRP A 305 1.52 18.33 9.50
N ARG A 306 1.14 19.36 8.74
CA ARG A 306 1.89 20.62 8.62
C ARG A 306 1.16 21.74 9.33
N ASP A 307 1.90 22.60 10.01
CA ASP A 307 1.32 23.84 10.53
C ASP A 307 1.21 24.93 9.45
N ALA A 308 0.67 26.08 9.82
CA ALA A 308 0.50 27.23 8.92
C ALA A 308 1.84 27.78 8.38
N ASP A 309 2.95 27.51 9.06
CA ASP A 309 4.30 27.91 8.63
C ASP A 309 4.96 26.85 7.72
N GLY A 310 4.25 25.76 7.40
CA GLY A 310 4.75 24.64 6.60
C GLY A 310 5.69 23.69 7.36
N ARG A 311 5.82 23.81 8.68
CA ARG A 311 6.66 22.91 9.49
C ARG A 311 5.98 21.55 9.60
N GLN A 312 6.73 20.49 9.35
CA GLN A 312 6.25 19.13 9.44
C GLN A 312 6.26 18.66 10.89
N PHE A 313 5.15 18.06 11.33
CA PHE A 313 5.02 17.39 12.61
C PHE A 313 4.65 15.92 12.41
N ILE A 314 5.12 15.08 13.34
CA ILE A 314 4.72 13.68 13.46
C ILE A 314 4.39 13.41 14.92
N ALA A 315 3.34 12.64 15.17
CA ALA A 315 2.99 12.20 16.52
C ALA A 315 2.97 10.68 16.64
N GLU A 316 3.47 10.21 17.78
CA GLU A 316 3.24 8.87 18.30
C GLU A 316 2.29 8.99 19.50
N VAL A 317 1.22 8.21 19.50
CA VAL A 317 0.12 8.28 20.47
C VAL A 317 0.11 7.03 21.34
N LYS A 318 0.31 7.20 22.65
CA LYS A 318 0.30 6.09 23.62
C LYS A 318 -0.80 6.22 24.65
N SER A 319 -1.63 5.18 24.73
CA SER A 319 -2.61 4.97 25.80
C SER A 319 -1.89 4.54 27.09
N VAL A 320 -2.04 5.32 28.16
CA VAL A 320 -1.50 5.00 29.47
C VAL A 320 -2.63 4.46 30.34
N VAL A 321 -2.81 3.13 30.33
CA VAL A 321 -3.84 2.41 31.09
C VAL A 321 -3.18 1.64 32.24
N GLY A 322 -3.68 1.84 33.46
CA GLY A 322 -3.13 1.18 34.66
C GLY A 322 -1.73 1.71 35.02
N ASP A 323 -0.81 0.79 35.27
CA ASP A 323 0.56 1.07 35.74
C ASP A 323 1.62 1.01 34.62
N ASN A 324 1.20 1.02 33.35
CA ASN A 324 2.09 0.85 32.19
C ASN A 324 2.79 2.14 31.70
N GLU A 325 2.65 3.24 32.44
CA GLU A 325 3.07 4.59 32.01
C GLU A 325 4.53 4.66 31.54
N VAL A 326 5.47 4.19 32.37
CA VAL A 326 6.91 4.26 32.07
C VAL A 326 7.26 3.41 30.85
N GLU A 327 6.61 2.26 30.68
CA GLU A 327 6.83 1.37 29.53
C GLU A 327 6.34 2.02 28.24
N GLN A 328 5.12 2.57 28.26
CA GLN A 328 4.53 3.24 27.11
C GLN A 328 5.29 4.50 26.71
N LEU A 329 5.77 5.29 27.68
CA LEU A 329 6.59 6.47 27.42
C LEU A 329 7.94 6.10 26.79
N ARG A 330 8.60 5.05 27.27
CA ARG A 330 9.86 4.55 26.67
C ARG A 330 9.64 4.06 25.25
N LEU A 331 8.59 3.27 25.05
CA LEU A 331 8.25 2.70 23.75
C LEU A 331 7.92 3.81 22.74
N GLY A 332 7.02 4.74 23.11
CA GLY A 332 6.62 5.85 22.27
C GLY A 332 7.77 6.81 21.95
N LEU A 333 8.63 7.11 22.93
CA LEU A 333 9.84 7.91 22.68
C LEU A 333 10.79 7.22 21.71
N GLY A 334 11.02 5.91 21.88
CA GLY A 334 11.86 5.13 20.97
C GLY A 334 11.32 5.16 19.53
N GLN A 335 10.02 4.95 19.37
CA GLN A 335 9.36 4.96 18.05
C GLN A 335 9.41 6.33 17.39
N VAL A 336 9.04 7.41 18.09
CA VAL A 336 9.00 8.74 17.47
C VAL A 336 10.39 9.25 17.06
N LEU A 337 11.43 8.89 17.81
CA LEU A 337 12.82 9.19 17.44
C LEU A 337 13.27 8.40 16.21
N GLU A 338 12.85 7.13 16.13
CA GLU A 338 13.15 6.26 15.00
C GLU A 338 12.45 6.74 13.71
N TYR A 339 11.17 7.13 13.81
CA TYR A 339 10.40 7.70 12.70
C TYR A 339 11.04 8.99 12.20
N ARG A 340 11.40 9.91 13.12
CA ARG A 340 12.12 11.14 12.77
C ARG A 340 13.42 10.83 12.01
N HIS A 341 14.18 9.83 12.44
CA HIS A 341 15.40 9.43 11.77
C HIS A 341 15.15 8.91 10.35
N ARG A 342 14.14 8.05 10.17
CA ARG A 342 13.73 7.55 8.85
C ARG A 342 13.28 8.68 7.92
N LEU A 343 12.50 9.63 8.43
CA LEU A 343 12.03 10.79 7.66
C LEU A 343 13.16 11.73 7.27
N ALA A 344 14.16 11.91 8.14
CA ALA A 344 15.35 12.69 7.80
C ALA A 344 16.12 12.07 6.62
N ALA A 345 16.14 10.73 6.49
CA ALA A 345 16.72 10.05 5.32
C ALA A 345 15.96 10.33 4.02
N HIS A 346 14.71 10.78 4.10
CA HIS A 346 13.89 11.26 2.98
C HIS A 346 13.95 12.79 2.80
N GLY A 347 14.85 13.49 3.52
CA GLY A 347 15.00 14.94 3.44
C GLY A 347 13.96 15.74 4.24
N ILE A 348 13.19 15.09 5.12
CA ILE A 348 12.08 15.72 5.85
C ILE A 348 12.52 16.05 7.28
N ASP A 349 12.58 17.34 7.62
CA ASP A 349 12.78 17.81 9.00
C ASP A 349 11.45 17.82 9.75
N ALA A 350 11.10 16.68 10.35
CA ALA A 350 9.88 16.54 11.13
C ALA A 350 10.11 16.84 12.62
N THR A 351 9.20 17.61 13.22
CA THR A 351 9.12 17.86 14.66
C THR A 351 8.37 16.71 15.34
N PRO A 352 9.03 15.90 16.18
CA PRO A 352 8.40 14.77 16.83
C PRO A 352 7.55 15.20 18.04
N VAL A 353 6.37 14.60 18.15
CA VAL A 353 5.42 14.80 19.25
C VAL A 353 5.10 13.44 19.89
N LEU A 354 5.25 13.33 21.20
CA LEU A 354 4.81 12.18 21.95
C LEU A 354 3.51 12.56 22.68
N VAL A 355 2.44 11.85 22.35
CA VAL A 355 1.09 12.12 22.85
C VAL A 355 0.70 11.04 23.84
N VAL A 356 0.35 11.40 25.06
CA VAL A 356 -0.06 10.44 26.10
C VAL A 356 -1.29 10.91 26.88
N SER A 357 -2.11 9.97 27.36
CA SER A 357 -3.29 10.31 28.16
C SER A 357 -2.93 10.85 29.56
N ARG A 358 -1.78 10.43 30.10
CA ARG A 358 -1.27 10.86 31.41
C ARG A 358 0.25 10.79 31.46
N CYS A 359 0.86 11.74 32.17
CA CYS A 359 2.27 11.71 32.57
C CYS A 359 2.38 12.20 34.03
N THR A 360 2.71 11.29 34.96
CA THR A 360 2.86 11.54 36.39
C THR A 360 4.31 11.76 36.80
N ASP A 361 5.26 11.12 36.11
CA ASP A 361 6.68 11.27 36.38
C ASP A 361 7.23 12.58 35.76
N ARG A 362 7.66 13.47 36.65
CA ARG A 362 8.14 14.82 36.32
C ARG A 362 9.46 14.84 35.55
N ALA A 363 10.16 13.72 35.43
CA ALA A 363 11.38 13.62 34.63
C ALA A 363 11.09 13.65 33.11
N TRP A 364 9.94 13.13 32.67
CA TRP A 364 9.62 12.94 31.25
C TRP A 364 9.56 14.23 30.42
N PRO A 365 8.99 15.34 30.91
CA PRO A 365 9.11 16.63 30.23
C PRO A 365 10.57 17.02 29.91
N ALA A 366 11.50 16.78 30.83
CA ALA A 366 12.92 17.06 30.61
C ALA A 366 13.55 16.07 29.63
N ILE A 367 13.25 14.77 29.76
CA ILE A 367 13.75 13.73 28.84
C ILE A 367 13.31 14.02 27.41
N CYS A 368 12.02 14.29 27.18
CA CYS A 368 11.52 14.63 25.85
C CYS A 368 12.14 15.94 25.35
N GLY A 369 12.23 16.96 26.22
CA GLY A 369 12.86 18.23 25.89
C GLY A 369 14.32 18.12 25.44
N ASP A 370 15.13 17.32 26.15
CA ASP A 370 16.55 17.07 25.83
C ASP A 370 16.72 16.28 24.53
N ASN A 371 15.69 15.56 24.08
CA ASN A 371 15.66 14.83 22.80
C ASN A 371 14.93 15.59 21.69
N HIS A 372 14.55 16.86 21.93
CA HIS A 372 13.77 17.68 21.01
C HIS A 372 12.43 17.05 20.59
N VAL A 373 11.77 16.37 21.53
CA VAL A 373 10.41 15.83 21.38
C VAL A 373 9.42 16.66 22.19
N ILE A 374 8.32 17.07 21.57
CA ILE A 374 7.22 17.75 22.26
C ILE A 374 6.43 16.68 23.01
N LEU A 375 6.40 16.75 24.35
CA LEU A 375 5.51 15.91 25.13
C LEU A 375 4.18 16.62 25.28
N LEU A 376 3.13 15.99 24.77
CA LEU A 376 1.76 16.44 24.87
C LEU A 376 0.99 15.44 25.75
N HIS A 377 0.49 15.88 26.91
CA HIS A 377 -0.26 15.00 27.80
C HIS A 377 -1.58 15.61 28.24
N GLY A 378 -2.63 14.78 28.31
CA GLY A 378 -3.97 15.21 28.72
C GLY A 378 -5.06 14.24 28.30
N GLN A 379 -6.27 14.46 28.80
CA GLN A 379 -7.44 13.63 28.50
C GLN A 379 -8.31 14.21 27.37
N GLY A 380 -7.91 15.29 26.70
CA GLY A 380 -8.67 15.91 25.61
C GLY A 380 -8.48 17.42 25.49
N THR A 381 -9.21 18.03 24.56
CA THR A 381 -8.97 19.38 24.00
C THR A 381 -8.90 20.53 25.01
N SER A 382 -9.48 20.40 26.20
CA SER A 382 -9.44 21.44 27.25
C SER A 382 -8.25 21.34 28.22
N ASP A 383 -7.60 20.17 28.30
CA ASP A 383 -6.68 19.83 29.41
C ASP A 383 -5.28 19.42 28.92
N TRP A 384 -4.95 19.67 27.66
CA TRP A 384 -3.63 19.37 27.12
C TRP A 384 -2.57 20.28 27.73
N THR A 385 -1.51 19.68 28.25
CA THR A 385 -0.29 20.38 28.66
C THR A 385 0.85 19.97 27.73
N ALA A 386 1.52 20.97 27.16
CA ALA A 386 2.70 20.78 26.32
C ALA A 386 3.98 21.14 27.11
N ALA A 387 4.97 20.26 27.09
CA ALA A 387 6.33 20.60 27.51
C ALA A 387 7.14 21.05 26.28
N PRO A 388 7.50 22.33 26.16
CA PRO A 388 8.26 22.81 25.01
C PRO A 388 9.68 22.25 25.01
N THR A 389 10.23 22.02 23.82
CA THR A 389 11.60 21.56 23.62
C THR A 389 12.60 22.66 24.02
N LYS A 390 13.66 22.30 24.75
CA LYS A 390 14.78 23.23 24.98
C LYS A 390 15.63 23.27 23.71
N GLY A 391 15.75 24.46 23.10
CA GLY A 391 16.77 24.73 22.08
C GLY A 391 16.36 24.49 20.63
N ARG A 392 15.60 25.44 20.06
CA ARG A 392 15.84 25.99 18.71
C ARG A 392 15.58 27.49 18.85
N GLN A 393 16.64 28.29 18.99
CA GLN A 393 16.49 29.74 18.88
C GLN A 393 16.00 30.04 17.46
N PRO A 394 14.92 30.80 17.26
CA PRO A 394 14.62 31.35 15.95
C PRO A 394 15.74 32.34 15.62
N ASP A 395 16.41 32.11 14.49
CA ASP A 395 17.28 33.12 13.93
C ASP A 395 16.48 34.40 13.74
N ALA A 396 17.05 35.48 14.26
CA ALA A 396 16.45 36.80 14.38
C ALA A 396 16.00 37.35 13.01
N TYR A 397 14.76 37.85 12.94
CA TYR A 397 14.41 39.14 12.32
C TYR A 397 13.01 39.56 12.77
N GLY A 398 12.90 40.77 13.34
CA GLY A 398 11.63 41.48 13.47
C GLY A 398 11.13 41.75 14.89
N GLU A 399 11.95 42.35 15.75
CA GLU A 399 11.40 43.26 16.77
C GLU A 399 10.60 44.36 16.04
N CYS A 400 9.28 44.29 16.10
CA CYS A 400 8.43 45.48 16.03
C CYS A 400 7.52 45.46 17.25
N GLN A 401 7.90 46.32 18.19
CA GLN A 401 7.37 46.51 19.53
C GLN A 401 5.86 46.79 19.54
N PHE A 402 5.11 46.07 20.38
CA PHE A 402 3.92 46.63 21.02
C PHE A 402 4.37 47.29 22.32
N GLY A 403 4.35 48.62 22.36
CA GLY A 403 4.48 49.40 23.60
C GLY A 403 3.13 49.98 23.97
N GLU A 404 2.50 49.42 25.00
CA GLU A 404 1.41 50.07 25.73
C GLU A 404 1.89 51.38 26.37
N GLY A 405 1.00 52.37 26.37
CA GLY A 405 1.29 53.70 26.87
C GLY A 405 1.57 53.78 28.37
N THR A 406 2.34 54.79 28.75
CA THR A 406 2.29 55.36 30.09
C THR A 406 2.36 56.88 30.03
N ARG A 407 1.42 57.51 30.72
CA ARG A 407 1.36 58.93 31.08
C ARG A 407 2.71 59.43 31.63
N ARG A 408 3.06 60.68 31.31
CA ARG A 408 3.63 61.63 32.28
C ARG A 408 3.36 63.07 31.88
N ASP A 409 3.19 63.87 32.92
CA ASP A 409 2.83 65.27 33.00
C ASP A 409 3.74 66.22 32.21
N HIS A 410 3.15 67.16 31.46
CA HIS A 410 3.22 68.61 31.71
C HIS A 410 2.30 69.40 30.76
#